data_AF-A0AAD9P0U8-F1
#
_entry.id   AF-A0AAD9P0U8-F1
#
_cell.length_a   1.000
_cell.length_b   1.000
_cell.length_c   1.000
_cell.angle_alpha   90.00
_cell.angle_beta   90.00
_cell.angle_gamma   90.00
#
_symmetry.space_group_name_H-M   'P 1'
#
loop_
_entity.id
_entity.type
_entity.pdbx_description
1 polymer ?
#
loop_
_entity_poly.entity_id
_entity_poly.type
_entity_poly.pdbx_seq_one_letter_code
_entity_poly.pdbx_strand_id
1 'polypeptide(L)'
;MDFKVCAVLPAAGCGQRMGTNTPKQFSYLLGRPLISYCLESFERVPWISDIVVTVSPEGIESMQDIVSRFNHKRVTLVAGASVRHRSIYNGVKALNKVSPEVVIVHDAVRPFVDEDTLREVSLAAWEYGSSGAVRPLVSTVIATDLDGFLDHSLDRSKYRSSEMPQAFCYDILCEAYQKATDYDFDYGTECLHLVNKYTAARTRLIEGPEHLWKVTYKKDMFALEGLLKEHENSVGVFCCDPGGFERLYQDCCNSSVYEGLYCGRHPKRTDGNKQFCVYNNLRLCQVLFLPLRCSATETAQLKPRRNTGLCS
;
A
#
# COMPACT_ATOMS: atom_id res chain seq x y z
N MET A 1 -4.74 18.48 -0.89
CA MET A 1 -5.86 18.38 -1.85
C MET A 1 -6.85 19.44 -1.47
N ASP A 2 -7.39 20.17 -2.44
CA ASP A 2 -8.38 21.23 -2.19
C ASP A 2 -9.83 20.73 -2.31
N PHE A 3 -9.98 19.40 -2.35
CA PHE A 3 -11.24 18.66 -2.41
C PHE A 3 -11.13 17.44 -1.48
N LYS A 4 -12.26 16.92 -1.01
CA LYS A 4 -12.32 15.79 -0.08
C LYS A 4 -12.12 14.48 -0.82
N VAL A 5 -11.28 13.63 -0.24
CA VAL A 5 -11.00 12.29 -0.78
C VAL A 5 -11.29 11.24 0.28
N CYS A 6 -12.03 10.21 -0.10
CA CYS A 6 -12.23 9.01 0.71
C CYS A 6 -11.75 7.77 -0.03
N ALA A 7 -11.54 6.67 0.68
CA ALA A 7 -11.15 5.39 0.10
C ALA A 7 -12.19 4.29 0.37
N VAL A 8 -12.34 3.35 -0.57
CA VAL A 8 -13.13 2.13 -0.45
C VAL A 8 -12.22 0.93 -0.71
N LEU A 9 -12.06 0.07 0.29
CA LEU A 9 -11.21 -1.11 0.25
C LEU A 9 -12.08 -2.38 0.29
N PRO A 10 -12.38 -3.01 -0.86
CA PRO A 10 -13.07 -4.29 -0.87
C PRO A 10 -12.20 -5.42 -0.29
N ALA A 11 -12.66 -5.98 0.83
CA ALA A 11 -11.99 -7.02 1.61
C ALA A 11 -12.95 -8.18 1.99
N ALA A 12 -14.05 -8.37 1.25
CA ALA A 12 -15.04 -9.43 1.51
C ALA A 12 -14.74 -10.76 0.79
N GLY A 13 -13.75 -10.78 -0.11
CA GLY A 13 -13.39 -11.98 -0.85
C GLY A 13 -12.74 -13.06 0.02
N CYS A 14 -13.07 -14.33 -0.25
CA CYS A 14 -12.54 -15.49 0.47
C CYS A 14 -11.14 -15.94 0.00
N GLY A 15 -10.71 -15.53 -1.20
CA GLY A 15 -9.33 -15.73 -1.63
C GLY A 15 -8.91 -17.18 -1.90
N GLN A 16 -9.78 -17.98 -2.53
CA GLN A 16 -9.58 -19.41 -2.80
C GLN A 16 -8.21 -19.79 -3.41
N ARG A 17 -7.64 -18.94 -4.28
CA ARG A 17 -6.34 -19.19 -4.95
C ARG A 17 -5.11 -19.27 -4.03
N MET A 18 -5.21 -18.90 -2.74
CA MET A 18 -4.10 -19.07 -1.77
C MET A 18 -4.06 -20.45 -1.11
N GLY A 19 -5.13 -21.24 -1.23
CA GLY A 19 -5.21 -22.57 -0.61
C GLY A 19 -5.18 -22.54 0.92
N THR A 20 -5.51 -21.40 1.54
CA THR A 20 -5.59 -21.23 3.00
C THR A 20 -7.05 -21.15 3.46
N ASN A 21 -7.35 -21.67 4.65
CA ASN A 21 -8.68 -21.54 5.26
C ASN A 21 -8.97 -20.08 5.69
N THR A 22 -7.93 -19.29 5.91
CA THR A 22 -8.01 -17.87 6.25
C THR A 22 -8.07 -17.01 4.98
N PRO A 23 -9.02 -16.06 4.87
CA PRO A 23 -9.01 -15.07 3.80
C PRO A 23 -7.68 -14.30 3.73
N LYS A 24 -7.17 -14.07 2.52
CA LYS A 24 -5.80 -13.58 2.28
C LYS A 24 -5.49 -12.24 2.96
N GLN A 25 -6.47 -11.35 2.98
CA GLN A 25 -6.38 -10.04 3.62
C GLN A 25 -6.09 -10.14 5.13
N PHE A 26 -6.44 -11.27 5.77
CA PHE A 26 -6.15 -11.56 7.17
C PHE A 26 -4.91 -12.45 7.37
N SER A 27 -4.23 -12.83 6.29
CA SER A 27 -2.97 -13.56 6.39
C SER A 27 -1.91 -12.69 7.06
N TYR A 28 -1.20 -13.28 8.03
CA TYR A 28 -0.17 -12.59 8.77
C TYR A 28 1.16 -12.58 7.99
N LEU A 29 1.80 -11.43 8.01
CA LEU A 29 3.13 -11.17 7.49
C LEU A 29 3.92 -10.45 8.57
N LEU A 30 5.01 -11.06 9.04
CA LEU A 30 5.86 -10.54 10.12
C LEU A 30 5.07 -10.12 11.39
N GLY A 31 4.06 -10.91 11.77
CA GLY A 31 3.26 -10.65 12.98
C GLY A 31 2.09 -9.67 12.80
N ARG A 32 1.85 -9.19 11.57
CA ARG A 32 0.78 -8.24 11.26
C ARG A 32 -0.08 -8.70 10.06
N PRO A 33 -1.42 -8.56 10.10
CA PRO A 33 -2.27 -8.91 8.97
C PRO A 33 -2.01 -8.05 7.73
N LEU A 34 -2.10 -8.65 6.54
CA LEU A 34 -1.87 -7.96 5.26
C LEU A 34 -2.70 -6.66 5.11
N ILE A 35 -3.99 -6.71 5.45
CA ILE A 35 -4.87 -5.54 5.36
C ILE A 35 -4.44 -4.40 6.28
N SER A 36 -3.77 -4.70 7.39
CA SER A 36 -3.30 -3.68 8.34
C SER A 36 -2.16 -2.84 7.75
N TYR A 37 -1.29 -3.44 6.93
CA TYR A 37 -0.30 -2.67 6.16
C TYR A 37 -0.97 -1.77 5.11
N CYS A 38 -2.01 -2.29 4.44
CA CYS A 38 -2.79 -1.49 3.47
C CYS A 38 -3.45 -0.29 4.15
N LEU A 39 -4.13 -0.50 5.27
CA LEU A 39 -4.73 0.59 6.04
C LEU A 39 -3.71 1.64 6.47
N GLU A 40 -2.54 1.21 6.95
CA GLU A 40 -1.48 2.14 7.33
C GLU A 40 -0.99 2.99 6.16
N SER A 41 -0.84 2.42 4.95
CA SER A 41 -0.46 3.18 3.76
C SER A 41 -1.45 4.30 3.46
N PHE A 42 -2.76 4.04 3.58
CA PHE A 42 -3.80 5.06 3.42
C PHE A 42 -3.84 6.05 4.60
N GLU A 43 -3.60 5.58 5.82
CA GLU A 43 -3.62 6.43 7.01
C GLU A 43 -2.42 7.39 7.07
N ARG A 44 -1.28 7.03 6.49
CA ARG A 44 -0.13 7.94 6.38
C ARG A 44 -0.40 9.14 5.49
N VAL A 45 -1.45 9.09 4.67
CA VAL A 45 -1.88 10.17 3.78
C VAL A 45 -2.91 11.07 4.48
N PRO A 46 -2.55 12.31 4.89
CA PRO A 46 -3.42 13.13 5.73
C PRO A 46 -4.67 13.65 5.01
N TRP A 47 -4.62 13.79 3.68
CA TRP A 47 -5.72 14.34 2.88
C TRP A 47 -6.80 13.31 2.51
N ILE A 48 -6.61 12.03 2.85
CA ILE A 48 -7.66 11.00 2.77
C ILE A 48 -8.47 11.05 4.07
N SER A 49 -9.71 11.54 4.02
CA SER A 49 -10.47 11.81 5.26
C SER A 49 -11.05 10.57 5.91
N ASP A 50 -11.48 9.59 5.11
CA ASP A 50 -12.21 8.41 5.57
C ASP A 50 -11.85 7.19 4.71
N ILE A 51 -11.75 6.03 5.36
CA ILE A 51 -11.43 4.75 4.74
C ILE A 51 -12.57 3.79 5.04
N VAL A 52 -13.35 3.44 4.02
CA VAL A 52 -14.41 2.44 4.13
C VAL A 52 -13.85 1.07 3.74
N VAL A 53 -13.93 0.11 4.64
CA VAL A 53 -13.52 -1.28 4.37
C VAL A 53 -14.77 -2.13 4.30
N THR A 54 -15.00 -2.78 3.16
CA THR A 54 -16.12 -3.73 3.05
C THR A 54 -15.63 -5.15 3.35
N VAL A 55 -16.19 -5.80 4.36
CA VAL A 55 -15.76 -7.10 4.87
C VAL A 55 -16.90 -8.10 4.75
N SER A 56 -16.62 -9.39 4.57
CA SER A 56 -17.70 -10.39 4.61
C SER A 56 -18.38 -10.33 5.99
N PRO A 57 -19.69 -10.64 6.09
CA PRO A 57 -20.41 -10.62 7.36
C PRO A 57 -19.69 -11.40 8.47
N GLU A 58 -19.09 -12.55 8.13
CA GLU A 58 -18.37 -13.43 9.04
C GLU A 58 -17.01 -12.85 9.47
N GLY A 59 -16.43 -11.95 8.67
CA GLY A 59 -15.13 -11.34 8.94
C GLY A 59 -15.19 -10.00 9.68
N ILE A 60 -16.40 -9.47 9.96
CA ILE A 60 -16.56 -8.14 10.59
C ILE A 60 -15.87 -8.10 11.97
N GLU A 61 -16.11 -9.09 12.82
CA GLU A 61 -15.51 -9.15 14.17
C GLU A 61 -13.98 -9.22 14.10
N SER A 62 -13.44 -10.10 13.24
CA SER A 62 -11.99 -10.18 13.01
C SER A 62 -11.41 -8.85 12.51
N MET A 63 -12.13 -8.12 11.67
CA MET A 63 -11.66 -6.82 11.20
C MET A 63 -11.73 -5.75 12.31
N GLN A 64 -12.75 -5.76 13.17
CA GLN A 64 -12.84 -4.87 14.32
C GLN A 64 -11.65 -5.09 15.28
N ASP A 65 -11.30 -6.35 15.54
CA ASP A 65 -10.13 -6.71 16.33
C ASP A 65 -8.83 -6.17 15.72
N ILE A 66 -8.66 -6.29 14.40
CA ILE A 66 -7.49 -5.75 13.70
C ILE A 66 -7.43 -4.23 13.80
N VAL A 67 -8.56 -3.54 13.56
CA VAL A 67 -8.64 -2.07 13.67
C VAL A 67 -8.25 -1.61 15.08
N SER A 68 -8.78 -2.27 16.11
CA SER A 68 -8.50 -1.95 17.51
C SER A 68 -7.04 -2.27 17.88
N ARG A 69 -6.58 -3.50 17.61
CA ARG A 69 -5.25 -4.00 17.98
C ARG A 69 -4.11 -3.19 17.35
N PHE A 70 -4.27 -2.76 16.10
CA PHE A 70 -3.28 -1.97 15.37
C PHE A 70 -3.60 -0.47 15.38
N ASN A 71 -4.58 -0.04 16.19
CA ASN A 71 -4.93 1.36 16.43
C ASN A 71 -5.25 2.15 15.14
N HIS A 72 -5.85 1.50 14.15
CA HIS A 72 -6.28 2.14 12.91
C HIS A 72 -7.38 3.19 13.18
N LYS A 73 -7.30 4.31 12.47
CA LYS A 73 -8.13 5.52 12.61
C LYS A 73 -8.79 5.85 11.27
N ARG A 74 -9.93 6.55 11.31
CA ARG A 74 -10.73 6.89 10.11
C ARG A 74 -11.26 5.68 9.34
N VAL A 75 -11.29 4.50 9.96
CA VAL A 75 -11.80 3.27 9.34
C VAL A 75 -13.27 3.09 9.69
N THR A 76 -14.11 2.97 8.65
CA THR A 76 -15.51 2.56 8.78
C THR A 76 -15.69 1.19 8.15
N LEU A 77 -16.23 0.23 8.92
CA LEU A 77 -16.50 -1.11 8.44
C LEU A 77 -17.92 -1.23 7.89
N VAL A 78 -18.06 -1.88 6.74
CA VAL A 78 -19.34 -2.09 6.05
C VAL A 78 -19.45 -3.55 5.65
N ALA A 79 -20.65 -4.12 5.70
CA ALA A 79 -20.89 -5.45 5.16
C ALA A 79 -20.69 -5.45 3.63
N GLY A 80 -19.75 -6.27 3.16
CA GLY A 80 -19.52 -6.55 1.76
C GLY A 80 -20.48 -7.61 1.21
N ALA A 81 -20.20 -8.07 0.01
CA ALA A 81 -20.98 -9.07 -0.71
C ALA A 81 -20.06 -10.14 -1.33
N SER A 82 -20.66 -11.20 -1.88
CA SER A 82 -19.93 -12.31 -2.51
C SER A 82 -19.10 -11.89 -3.73
N VAL A 83 -19.54 -10.86 -4.46
CA VAL A 83 -18.87 -10.34 -5.66
C VAL A 83 -18.25 -8.96 -5.43
N ARG A 84 -17.17 -8.68 -6.15
CA ARG A 84 -16.32 -7.49 -5.95
C ARG A 84 -17.11 -6.19 -6.16
N HIS A 85 -17.86 -6.07 -7.26
CA HIS A 85 -18.60 -4.84 -7.56
C HIS A 85 -19.68 -4.52 -6.53
N ARG A 86 -20.41 -5.52 -6.02
CA ARG A 86 -21.41 -5.33 -4.96
C ARG A 86 -20.76 -4.89 -3.64
N SER A 87 -19.60 -5.44 -3.31
CA SER A 87 -18.81 -5.01 -2.14
C SER A 87 -18.38 -3.54 -2.26
N ILE A 88 -17.81 -3.16 -3.41
CA ILE A 88 -17.42 -1.76 -3.66
C ILE A 88 -18.65 -0.85 -3.60
N TYR A 89 -19.77 -1.24 -4.21
CA TYR A 89 -20.99 -0.43 -4.20
C TYR A 89 -21.54 -0.21 -2.79
N ASN A 90 -21.50 -1.22 -1.91
CA ASN A 90 -21.85 -1.04 -0.50
C ASN A 90 -20.94 -0.01 0.19
N GLY A 91 -19.64 -0.05 -0.09
CA GLY A 91 -18.69 0.93 0.43
C GLY A 91 -18.96 2.35 -0.09
N VAL A 92 -19.21 2.49 -1.39
CA VAL A 92 -19.57 3.78 -2.03
C VAL A 92 -20.89 4.34 -1.46
N LYS A 93 -21.89 3.49 -1.18
CA LYS A 93 -23.14 3.91 -0.52
C LYS A 93 -22.90 4.42 0.90
N ALA A 94 -21.98 3.81 1.64
CA ALA A 94 -21.66 4.25 3.00
C ALA A 94 -21.04 5.66 3.03
N LEU A 95 -20.35 6.04 1.95
CA LEU A 95 -19.78 7.39 1.79
C LEU A 95 -20.83 8.49 1.55
N ASN A 96 -22.10 8.17 1.29
CA ASN A 96 -23.14 9.17 1.01
C ASN A 96 -23.27 10.20 2.16
N LYS A 97 -23.09 9.78 3.42
CA LYS A 97 -23.11 10.67 4.59
C LYS A 97 -21.98 11.70 4.58
N VAL A 98 -20.86 11.36 3.96
CA VAL A 98 -19.61 12.13 3.93
C VAL A 98 -19.51 12.93 2.62
N SER A 99 -20.15 12.42 1.55
CA SER A 99 -20.23 12.99 0.20
C SER A 99 -18.88 13.58 -0.27
N PRO A 100 -17.84 12.74 -0.43
CA PRO A 100 -16.56 13.23 -0.93
C PRO A 100 -16.66 13.63 -2.39
N GLU A 101 -15.79 14.53 -2.83
CA GLU A 101 -15.63 14.84 -4.24
C GLU A 101 -15.01 13.67 -5.01
N VAL A 102 -14.00 13.02 -4.43
CA VAL A 102 -13.28 11.89 -5.05
C VAL A 102 -13.28 10.67 -4.13
N VAL A 103 -13.49 9.51 -4.74
CA VAL A 103 -13.36 8.21 -4.08
C VAL A 103 -12.26 7.39 -4.73
N ILE A 104 -11.34 6.90 -3.92
CA ILE A 104 -10.32 5.93 -4.31
C ILE A 104 -10.89 4.52 -4.07
N VAL A 105 -10.80 3.64 -5.05
CA VAL A 105 -11.05 2.20 -4.89
C VAL A 105 -9.70 1.48 -4.91
N HIS A 106 -9.42 0.68 -3.88
CA HIS A 106 -8.15 -0.03 -3.76
C HIS A 106 -8.30 -1.43 -3.18
N ASP A 107 -7.63 -2.42 -3.79
CA ASP A 107 -7.70 -3.79 -3.28
C ASP A 107 -6.91 -3.92 -1.96
N ALA A 108 -7.56 -4.43 -0.90
CA ALA A 108 -6.97 -4.58 0.45
C ALA A 108 -5.70 -5.47 0.52
N VAL A 109 -5.42 -6.22 -0.56
CA VAL A 109 -4.25 -7.12 -0.69
C VAL A 109 -3.11 -6.52 -1.51
N ARG A 110 -3.12 -5.20 -1.70
CA ARG A 110 -2.03 -4.39 -2.28
C ARG A 110 -1.53 -3.43 -1.18
N PRO A 111 -0.74 -3.91 -0.22
CA PRO A 111 -0.48 -3.19 1.03
C PRO A 111 0.43 -1.97 0.87
N PHE A 112 1.23 -1.91 -0.19
CA PHE A 112 2.20 -0.84 -0.42
C PHE A 112 1.75 -0.01 -1.60
N VAL A 113 1.27 1.19 -1.28
CA VAL A 113 0.95 2.23 -2.25
C VAL A 113 1.45 3.54 -1.66
N ASP A 114 2.18 4.31 -2.45
CA ASP A 114 2.75 5.58 -2.04
C ASP A 114 1.78 6.75 -2.23
N GLU A 115 2.05 7.86 -1.52
CA GLU A 115 1.23 9.07 -1.58
C GLU A 115 1.22 9.70 -2.96
N ASP A 116 2.33 9.65 -3.70
CA ASP A 116 2.42 10.26 -5.04
C ASP A 116 1.47 9.54 -6.01
N THR A 117 1.47 8.21 -6.03
CA THR A 117 0.53 7.40 -6.82
C THR A 117 -0.92 7.73 -6.45
N LEU A 118 -1.27 7.77 -5.15
CA LEU A 118 -2.62 8.11 -4.69
C LEU A 118 -3.04 9.52 -5.10
N ARG A 119 -2.11 10.48 -5.01
CA ARG A 119 -2.32 11.88 -5.37
C ARG A 119 -2.56 12.03 -6.87
N GLU A 120 -1.74 11.40 -7.70
CA GLU A 120 -1.84 11.48 -9.16
C GLU A 120 -3.18 10.93 -9.68
N VAL A 121 -3.59 9.74 -9.22
CA VAL A 121 -4.90 9.19 -9.62
C VAL A 121 -6.03 10.10 -9.12
N SER A 122 -5.95 10.63 -7.90
CA SER A 122 -7.01 11.49 -7.36
C SER A 122 -7.16 12.80 -8.12
N LEU A 123 -6.04 13.47 -8.46
CA LEU A 123 -6.07 14.70 -9.27
C LEU A 123 -6.60 14.43 -10.67
N ALA A 124 -6.16 13.34 -11.31
CA ALA A 124 -6.67 12.97 -12.63
C ALA A 124 -8.16 12.60 -12.61
N ALA A 125 -8.63 11.93 -11.55
CA ALA A 125 -10.05 11.64 -11.40
C ALA A 125 -10.87 12.92 -11.23
N TRP A 126 -10.38 13.88 -10.43
CA TRP A 126 -11.03 15.18 -10.26
C TRP A 126 -11.16 15.95 -11.59
N GLU A 127 -10.13 15.92 -12.44
CA GLU A 127 -10.13 16.62 -13.72
C GLU A 127 -10.96 15.91 -14.81
N TYR A 128 -10.85 14.58 -14.91
CA TYR A 128 -11.38 13.79 -16.03
C TYR A 128 -12.62 12.95 -15.67
N GLY A 129 -13.03 12.95 -14.41
CA GLY A 129 -14.14 12.17 -13.85
C GLY A 129 -13.73 10.79 -13.33
N SER A 130 -12.71 10.18 -13.91
CA SER A 130 -12.16 8.89 -13.46
C SER A 130 -10.71 8.71 -13.89
N SER A 131 -9.97 7.94 -13.09
CA SER A 131 -8.60 7.56 -13.40
C SER A 131 -8.21 6.22 -12.76
N GLY A 132 -7.12 5.63 -13.24
CA GLY A 132 -6.55 4.47 -12.58
C GLY A 132 -5.11 4.19 -12.96
N ALA A 133 -4.40 3.57 -12.01
CA ALA A 133 -3.04 3.11 -12.22
C ALA A 133 -2.99 1.96 -13.23
N VAL A 134 -2.01 1.99 -14.13
CA VAL A 134 -1.75 0.94 -15.10
C VAL A 134 -0.27 0.56 -15.13
N ARG A 135 0.02 -0.63 -15.65
CA ARG A 135 1.38 -1.12 -15.88
C ARG A 135 1.52 -1.68 -17.30
N PRO A 136 2.72 -1.64 -17.89
CA PRO A 136 3.00 -2.37 -19.11
C PRO A 136 2.83 -3.88 -18.88
N LEU A 137 2.35 -4.59 -19.91
CA LEU A 137 2.30 -6.04 -19.89
C LEU A 137 3.72 -6.61 -20.01
N VAL A 138 4.07 -7.54 -19.12
CA VAL A 138 5.35 -8.26 -19.19
C VAL A 138 5.26 -9.40 -20.20
N SER A 139 4.25 -10.26 -20.04
CA SER A 139 4.01 -11.41 -20.90
C SER A 139 3.18 -11.06 -22.14
N THR A 140 3.36 -11.82 -23.23
CA THR A 140 2.45 -11.83 -24.37
C THR A 140 1.06 -12.28 -23.93
N VAL A 141 0.02 -11.60 -24.40
CA VAL A 141 -1.38 -11.98 -24.16
C VAL A 141 -1.93 -12.63 -25.42
N ILE A 142 -2.49 -13.82 -25.27
CA ILE A 142 -3.08 -14.60 -26.36
C ILE A 142 -4.57 -14.82 -26.09
N ALA A 143 -5.36 -14.84 -27.16
CA ALA A 143 -6.73 -15.35 -27.14
C ALA A 143 -6.74 -16.85 -27.42
N THR A 144 -7.68 -17.56 -26.80
CA THR A 144 -7.92 -18.98 -27.05
C THR A 144 -9.28 -19.16 -27.71
N ASP A 145 -9.41 -20.14 -28.59
CA ASP A 145 -10.71 -20.56 -29.09
C ASP A 145 -11.48 -21.41 -28.06
N LEU A 146 -12.67 -21.88 -28.42
CA LEU A 146 -13.53 -22.69 -27.54
C LEU A 146 -12.97 -24.10 -27.27
N ASP A 147 -12.07 -24.60 -28.12
CA ASP A 147 -11.44 -25.91 -28.01
C ASP A 147 -10.10 -25.86 -27.24
N GLY A 148 -9.70 -24.66 -26.80
CA GLY A 148 -8.50 -24.42 -25.99
C GLY A 148 -7.22 -24.27 -26.81
N PHE A 149 -7.32 -24.08 -28.13
CA PHE A 149 -6.19 -23.78 -28.99
C PHE A 149 -5.90 -22.28 -29.06
N LEU A 150 -4.69 -21.94 -29.46
CA LEU A 150 -4.29 -20.56 -29.72
C LEU A 150 -5.08 -20.02 -30.93
N ASP A 151 -5.82 -18.93 -30.73
CA ASP A 151 -6.47 -18.18 -31.80
C ASP A 151 -5.52 -17.12 -32.36
N HIS A 152 -5.22 -16.08 -31.57
CA HIS A 152 -4.28 -15.02 -31.98
C HIS A 152 -3.56 -14.39 -30.78
N SER A 153 -2.48 -13.65 -31.05
CA SER A 153 -1.78 -12.83 -30.07
C SER A 153 -2.23 -11.38 -30.16
N LEU A 154 -2.43 -10.73 -29.01
CA LEU A 154 -2.69 -9.30 -28.93
C LEU A 154 -1.41 -8.47 -29.17
N ASP A 155 -1.55 -7.33 -29.82
CA ASP A 155 -0.47 -6.34 -29.95
C ASP A 155 -0.23 -5.64 -28.60
N ARG A 156 0.73 -6.17 -27.84
CA ARG A 156 1.06 -5.74 -26.48
C ARG A 156 1.24 -4.23 -26.31
N SER A 157 1.66 -3.50 -27.34
CA SER A 157 1.85 -2.04 -27.27
C SER A 157 0.55 -1.27 -26.97
N LYS A 158 -0.59 -1.83 -27.37
CA LYS A 158 -1.93 -1.25 -27.23
C LYS A 158 -2.62 -1.58 -25.90
N TYR A 159 -2.06 -2.50 -25.12
CA TYR A 159 -2.70 -2.99 -23.89
C TYR A 159 -1.85 -2.67 -22.66
N ARG A 160 -2.53 -2.63 -21.51
CA ARG A 160 -1.94 -2.40 -20.19
C ARG A 160 -2.58 -3.35 -19.19
N SER A 161 -1.84 -3.69 -18.13
CA SER A 161 -2.42 -4.28 -16.94
C SER A 161 -3.10 -3.17 -16.13
N SER A 162 -4.39 -3.33 -15.85
CA SER A 162 -5.10 -2.42 -14.94
C SER A 162 -4.75 -2.76 -13.50
N GLU A 163 -4.31 -1.76 -12.76
CA GLU A 163 -3.90 -1.89 -11.36
C GLU A 163 -4.79 -1.06 -10.44
N MET A 164 -4.48 -1.11 -9.15
CA MET A 164 -5.03 -0.21 -8.14
C MET A 164 -3.88 0.64 -7.60
N PRO A 165 -4.13 1.88 -7.13
CA PRO A 165 -5.42 2.49 -6.90
C PRO A 165 -6.13 2.96 -8.18
N GLN A 166 -7.46 3.01 -8.11
CA GLN A 166 -8.31 3.70 -9.08
C GLN A 166 -9.05 4.82 -8.35
N ALA A 167 -9.31 5.94 -9.01
CA ALA A 167 -10.01 7.07 -8.42
C ALA A 167 -11.13 7.57 -9.33
N PHE A 168 -12.19 8.08 -8.72
CA PHE A 168 -13.39 8.50 -9.43
C PHE A 168 -13.97 9.73 -8.75
N CYS A 169 -14.53 10.66 -9.53
CA CYS A 169 -15.51 11.59 -8.96
C CYS A 169 -16.67 10.77 -8.38
N TYR A 170 -17.06 11.08 -7.15
CA TYR A 170 -18.01 10.27 -6.39
C TYR A 170 -19.35 10.09 -7.12
N ASP A 171 -19.89 11.19 -7.66
CA ASP A 171 -21.17 11.17 -8.37
C ASP A 171 -21.13 10.34 -9.65
N ILE A 172 -20.00 10.37 -10.37
CA ILE A 172 -19.79 9.57 -11.60
C ILE A 172 -19.73 8.08 -11.26
N LEU A 173 -19.03 7.70 -10.19
CA LEU A 173 -19.00 6.30 -9.75
C LEU A 173 -20.38 5.83 -9.28
N CYS A 174 -21.11 6.68 -8.54
CA CYS A 174 -22.48 6.39 -8.13
C CYS A 174 -23.41 6.19 -9.32
N GLU A 175 -23.38 7.07 -10.31
CA GLU A 175 -24.16 6.96 -11.54
C GLU A 175 -23.88 5.64 -12.27
N ALA A 176 -22.59 5.30 -12.43
CA ALA A 176 -22.18 4.06 -13.09
C ALA A 176 -22.74 2.82 -12.36
N TYR A 177 -22.65 2.78 -11.03
CA TYR A 177 -23.19 1.68 -10.23
C TYR A 177 -24.72 1.62 -10.19
N GLN A 178 -25.41 2.75 -10.31
CA GLN A 178 -26.87 2.79 -10.39
C GLN A 178 -27.40 2.24 -11.73
N LYS A 179 -26.62 2.41 -12.81
CA LYS A 179 -26.96 1.93 -14.16
C LYS A 179 -26.45 0.51 -14.45
N ALA A 180 -25.51 0.00 -13.65
CA ALA A 180 -24.94 -1.34 -13.83
C ALA A 180 -26.02 -2.43 -13.75
N THR A 181 -25.95 -3.40 -14.66
CA THR A 181 -26.84 -4.57 -14.67
C THR A 181 -26.35 -5.63 -13.69
N ASP A 182 -27.19 -6.61 -13.34
CA ASP A 182 -26.76 -7.75 -12.55
C ASP A 182 -25.61 -8.53 -13.20
N TYR A 183 -25.60 -8.62 -14.54
CA TYR A 183 -24.49 -9.23 -15.27
C TYR A 183 -23.18 -8.48 -15.02
N ASP A 184 -23.19 -7.14 -15.05
CA ASP A 184 -21.98 -6.36 -14.76
C ASP A 184 -21.55 -6.51 -13.29
N PHE A 185 -22.50 -6.61 -12.36
CA PHE A 185 -22.18 -6.83 -10.95
C PHE A 185 -21.53 -8.20 -10.70
N ASP A 186 -22.03 -9.23 -11.37
CA ASP A 186 -21.66 -10.62 -11.08
C ASP A 186 -20.40 -11.05 -11.85
N TYR A 187 -20.18 -10.53 -13.06
CA TYR A 187 -19.08 -10.92 -13.94
C TYR A 187 -18.06 -9.81 -14.23
N GLY A 188 -18.40 -8.55 -13.93
CA GLY A 188 -17.48 -7.43 -14.09
C GLY A 188 -16.29 -7.52 -13.15
N THR A 189 -15.13 -7.07 -13.62
CA THR A 189 -13.89 -7.05 -12.83
C THR A 189 -13.32 -5.65 -12.64
N GLU A 190 -13.79 -4.67 -13.42
CA GLU A 190 -13.12 -3.40 -13.67
C GLU A 190 -14.07 -2.19 -13.49
N CYS A 191 -13.78 -1.35 -12.51
CA CYS A 191 -14.60 -0.16 -12.20
C CYS A 191 -14.47 0.92 -13.27
N LEU A 192 -13.27 1.07 -13.85
CA LEU A 192 -13.03 2.01 -14.95
C LEU A 192 -13.88 1.65 -16.18
N HIS A 193 -14.10 0.36 -16.41
CA HIS A 193 -14.93 -0.13 -17.50
C HIS A 193 -16.41 0.19 -17.25
N LEU A 194 -16.90 -0.03 -16.03
CA LEU A 194 -18.27 0.36 -15.65
C LEU A 194 -18.51 1.85 -15.87
N VAL A 195 -17.59 2.70 -15.41
CA VAL A 195 -17.70 4.16 -15.59
C VAL A 195 -17.70 4.53 -17.07
N ASN A 196 -16.78 3.97 -17.86
CA ASN A 196 -16.71 4.23 -19.31
C ASN A 196 -17.95 3.70 -20.07
N LYS A 197 -18.60 2.65 -19.57
CA LYS A 197 -19.79 2.05 -20.19
C LYS A 197 -21.06 2.85 -19.91
N TYR A 198 -21.21 3.39 -18.70
CA TYR A 198 -22.48 3.94 -18.21
C TYR A 198 -22.52 5.46 -18.02
N THR A 199 -21.38 6.13 -18.21
CA THR A 199 -21.25 7.59 -18.06
C THR A 199 -20.49 8.19 -19.24
N ALA A 200 -20.46 9.52 -19.34
CA ALA A 200 -19.68 10.24 -20.34
C ALA A 200 -18.22 10.50 -19.91
N ALA A 201 -17.82 10.03 -18.72
CA ALA A 201 -16.50 10.30 -18.16
C ALA A 201 -15.40 9.67 -19.01
N ARG A 202 -14.31 10.40 -19.23
CA ARG A 202 -13.17 9.92 -19.99
C ARG A 202 -12.07 9.47 -19.02
N THR A 203 -11.97 8.17 -18.80
CA THR A 203 -10.98 7.62 -17.88
C THR A 203 -9.54 7.95 -18.28
N ARG A 204 -8.79 8.58 -17.37
CA ARG A 204 -7.36 8.83 -17.50
C ARG A 204 -6.54 7.67 -16.92
N LEU A 205 -5.65 7.09 -17.73
CA LEU A 205 -4.72 6.05 -17.26
C LEU A 205 -3.41 6.70 -16.78
N ILE A 206 -2.94 6.30 -15.60
CA ILE A 206 -1.72 6.81 -14.96
C ILE A 206 -0.71 5.66 -14.87
N GLU A 207 0.51 5.86 -15.34
CA GLU A 207 1.56 4.82 -15.25
C GLU A 207 1.99 4.65 -13.79
N GLY A 208 1.77 3.46 -13.23
CA GLY A 208 2.09 3.16 -11.83
C GLY A 208 3.47 2.54 -11.63
N PRO A 209 4.00 2.52 -10.40
CA PRO A 209 5.24 1.84 -10.08
C PRO A 209 5.10 0.32 -10.06
N GLU A 210 6.22 -0.40 -10.11
CA GLU A 210 6.25 -1.87 -10.18
C GLU A 210 5.64 -2.57 -8.96
N HIS A 211 5.73 -1.95 -7.78
CA HIS A 211 5.32 -2.57 -6.52
C HIS A 211 3.80 -2.57 -6.30
N LEU A 212 3.00 -2.06 -7.23
CA LEU A 212 1.54 -2.04 -7.11
C LEU A 212 0.90 -3.43 -7.20
N TRP A 213 1.65 -4.48 -7.51
CA TRP A 213 1.14 -5.83 -7.79
C TRP A 213 0.27 -6.42 -6.66
N LYS A 214 -0.67 -7.28 -7.04
CA LYS A 214 -1.66 -7.89 -6.13
C LYS A 214 -1.14 -9.16 -5.49
N VAL A 215 -1.14 -9.24 -4.16
CA VAL A 215 -0.90 -10.51 -3.47
C VAL A 215 -2.01 -11.50 -3.83
N THR A 216 -1.66 -12.52 -4.63
CA THR A 216 -2.60 -13.47 -5.23
C THR A 216 -2.26 -14.91 -4.88
N TYR A 217 -0.99 -15.27 -4.78
CA TYR A 217 -0.49 -16.61 -4.54
C TYR A 217 0.47 -16.64 -3.35
N LYS A 218 0.75 -17.84 -2.83
CA LYS A 218 1.64 -17.99 -1.66
C LYS A 218 3.04 -17.44 -1.91
N LYS A 219 3.55 -17.57 -3.14
CA LYS A 219 4.84 -16.98 -3.55
C LYS A 219 4.88 -15.46 -3.38
N ASP A 220 3.74 -14.80 -3.53
CA ASP A 220 3.64 -13.35 -3.42
C ASP A 220 3.81 -12.90 -1.97
N MET A 221 3.38 -13.71 -0.99
CA MET A 221 3.65 -13.44 0.43
C MET A 221 5.15 -13.47 0.75
N PHE A 222 5.91 -14.39 0.15
CA PHE A 222 7.37 -14.43 0.33
C PHE A 222 8.06 -13.23 -0.30
N ALA A 223 7.61 -12.81 -1.49
CA ALA A 223 8.11 -11.58 -2.12
C ALA A 223 7.82 -10.35 -1.24
N LEU A 224 6.62 -10.27 -0.68
CA LEU A 224 6.21 -9.20 0.23
C LEU A 224 7.04 -9.18 1.52
N GLU A 225 7.32 -10.35 2.09
CA GLU A 225 8.18 -10.49 3.26
C GLU A 225 9.61 -10.00 2.99
N GLY A 226 10.16 -10.36 1.83
CA GLY A 226 11.47 -9.91 1.39
C GLY A 226 11.53 -8.39 1.25
N LEU A 227 10.52 -7.79 0.61
CA LEU A 227 10.42 -6.35 0.43
C LEU A 227 10.30 -5.60 1.75
N LEU A 228 9.51 -6.11 2.70
CA LEU A 228 9.42 -5.53 4.05
C LEU A 228 10.77 -5.57 4.77
N LYS A 229 11.46 -6.72 4.74
CA LYS A 229 12.78 -6.86 5.36
C LYS A 229 13.79 -5.91 4.72
N GLU A 230 13.76 -5.74 3.40
CA GLU A 230 14.61 -4.80 2.69
C GLU A 230 14.37 -3.35 3.15
N HIS A 231 13.11 -2.92 3.24
CA HIS A 231 12.75 -1.59 3.76
C HIS A 231 13.15 -1.40 5.23
N GLU A 232 12.98 -2.43 6.06
CA GLU A 232 13.30 -2.39 7.48
C GLU A 232 14.81 -2.38 7.75
N ASN A 233 15.61 -2.98 6.86
CA ASN A 233 17.08 -3.04 6.93
C ASN A 233 17.79 -1.71 6.60
N SER A 234 17.14 -0.58 6.83
CA SER A 234 17.74 0.74 6.73
C SER A 234 18.81 0.94 7.81
N VAL A 235 20.05 0.57 7.50
CA VAL A 235 21.19 0.76 8.41
C VAL A 235 21.67 2.21 8.38
N GLY A 236 21.34 2.95 9.42
CA GLY A 236 21.99 4.24 9.71
C GLY A 236 23.32 4.01 10.42
N VAL A 237 24.42 4.51 9.87
CA VAL A 237 25.74 4.54 10.53
C VAL A 237 25.99 5.96 11.05
N PHE A 238 26.02 6.12 12.37
CA PHE A 238 26.25 7.40 13.01
C PHE A 238 27.67 7.49 13.56
N CYS A 239 28.43 8.52 13.16
CA CYS A 239 29.69 8.84 13.79
C CYS A 239 29.44 9.84 14.93
N CYS A 240 29.73 9.46 16.17
CA CYS A 240 29.59 10.36 17.31
C CYS A 240 30.86 10.38 18.16
N ASP A 241 31.11 11.53 18.78
CA ASP A 241 32.08 11.66 19.86
C ASP A 241 31.57 10.87 21.08
N PRO A 242 32.44 10.43 22.01
CA PRO A 242 32.05 9.56 23.12
C PRO A 242 30.87 10.05 23.96
N GLY A 243 30.70 11.37 24.12
CA GLY A 243 29.54 11.96 24.83
C GLY A 243 28.29 12.15 23.98
N GLY A 244 28.41 12.08 22.65
CA GLY A 244 27.30 12.12 21.71
C GLY A 244 26.58 10.78 21.58
N PHE A 245 27.31 9.66 21.77
CA PHE A 245 26.73 8.32 21.78
C PHE A 245 25.63 8.17 22.82
N GLU A 246 25.87 8.59 24.06
CA GLU A 246 24.91 8.47 25.17
C GLU A 246 23.59 9.21 24.88
N ARG A 247 23.67 10.40 24.26
CA ARG A 247 22.48 11.19 23.89
C ARG A 247 21.72 10.57 22.73
N LEU A 248 22.42 10.18 21.67
CA LEU A 248 21.81 9.56 20.50
C LEU A 248 21.15 8.22 20.87
N TYR A 249 21.80 7.46 21.77
CA TYR A 249 21.25 6.26 22.36
C TYR A 249 19.96 6.54 23.16
N GLN A 250 19.97 7.55 24.04
CA GLN A 250 18.78 7.95 24.81
C GLN A 250 17.63 8.43 23.92
N ASP A 251 17.92 9.24 22.90
CA ASP A 251 16.91 9.74 21.95
C ASP A 251 16.29 8.60 21.13
N CYS A 252 17.11 7.64 20.68
CA CYS A 252 16.61 6.44 20.00
C CYS A 252 15.75 5.55 20.90
N CYS A 253 16.12 5.39 22.18
CA CYS A 253 15.33 4.62 23.15
C CYS A 253 14.03 5.31 23.57
N ASN A 254 13.97 6.65 23.53
CA ASN A 254 12.80 7.43 23.96
C ASN A 254 11.83 7.79 22.82
N SER A 255 12.24 7.61 21.57
CA SER A 255 11.38 7.79 20.40
C SER A 255 10.40 6.61 20.27
N SER A 256 9.10 6.89 20.34
CA SER A 256 8.00 5.93 20.11
C SER A 256 7.96 5.30 18.71
N VAL A 257 8.91 5.66 17.83
CA VAL A 257 9.11 5.09 16.49
C VAL A 257 9.86 3.74 16.53
N TYR A 258 10.56 3.43 17.63
CA TYR A 258 11.41 2.24 17.75
C TYR A 258 11.04 1.40 18.98
N GLU A 259 9.81 0.87 19.04
CA GLU A 259 9.46 -0.15 20.03
C GLU A 259 10.28 -1.44 19.77
N GLY A 260 11.28 -1.74 20.61
CA GLY A 260 11.95 -3.04 20.59
C GLY A 260 13.48 -3.07 20.76
N LEU A 261 14.12 -1.99 21.23
CA LEU A 261 15.56 -2.01 21.52
C LEU A 261 15.84 -2.76 22.84
N TYR A 262 16.36 -3.98 22.75
CA TYR A 262 16.93 -4.73 23.88
C TYR A 262 18.45 -4.49 23.99
N CYS A 263 18.89 -4.09 25.19
CA CYS A 263 20.28 -3.73 25.47
C CYS A 263 21.14 -4.96 25.86
N GLY A 264 22.18 -5.24 25.07
CA GLY A 264 23.35 -6.01 25.52
C GLY A 264 24.35 -5.08 26.21
N ARG A 265 24.95 -5.54 27.33
CA ARG A 265 25.80 -4.79 28.28
C ARG A 265 26.70 -3.71 27.65
N HIS A 266 26.76 -2.55 28.31
CA HIS A 266 27.73 -1.47 28.08
C HIS A 266 29.14 -1.98 27.74
N PRO A 267 29.73 -1.63 26.59
CA PRO A 267 31.14 -1.88 26.33
C PRO A 267 31.99 -0.94 27.20
N LYS A 268 33.01 -1.49 27.85
CA LYS A 268 33.99 -0.73 28.61
C LYS A 268 34.69 0.30 27.70
N ARG A 269 34.81 1.53 28.21
CA ARG A 269 35.56 2.65 27.61
C ARG A 269 36.90 2.18 27.02
N THR A 270 37.11 2.46 25.73
CA THR A 270 38.44 2.41 25.10
C THR A 270 38.72 3.78 24.49
N ASP A 271 39.94 4.25 24.73
CA ASP A 271 40.39 5.62 24.48
C ASP A 271 40.25 6.06 23.02
N GLY A 272 39.77 7.30 22.82
CA GLY A 272 40.05 8.12 21.64
C GLY A 272 39.39 7.77 20.30
N ASN A 273 38.62 6.67 20.18
CA ASN A 273 38.01 6.28 18.92
C ASN A 273 36.56 6.75 18.76
N LYS A 274 36.23 7.24 17.55
CA LYS A 274 34.86 7.51 17.09
C LYS A 274 34.03 6.23 17.18
N GLN A 275 32.83 6.32 17.73
CA GLN A 275 31.91 5.19 17.86
C GLN A 275 30.88 5.22 16.73
N PHE A 276 30.55 4.04 16.21
CA PHE A 276 29.57 3.85 15.14
C PHE A 276 28.37 3.05 15.65
N CYS A 277 27.17 3.61 15.52
CA CYS A 277 25.92 2.90 15.78
C CYS A 277 25.33 2.40 14.47
N VAL A 278 24.91 1.14 14.43
CA VAL A 278 24.08 0.56 13.36
C VAL A 278 22.69 0.32 13.92
N TYR A 279 21.70 0.97 13.32
CA TYR A 279 20.28 0.78 13.67
C TYR A 279 19.60 -0.09 12.63
N ASN A 280 18.74 -1.01 13.08
CA ASN A 280 17.83 -1.77 12.23
C ASN A 280 16.44 -1.70 12.86
N ASN A 281 15.39 -1.46 12.06
CA ASN A 281 14.05 -1.23 12.57
C ASN A 281 13.43 -2.46 13.23
N LEU A 282 13.86 -3.69 12.88
CA LEU A 282 13.40 -4.92 13.53
C LEU A 282 14.55 -5.93 13.67
N ARG A 283 15.18 -5.90 14.85
CA ARG A 283 16.14 -6.87 15.46
C ARG A 283 17.64 -6.68 15.18
N LEU A 284 18.37 -6.74 16.31
CA LEU A 284 19.82 -6.72 16.55
C LEU A 284 20.58 -5.46 16.11
N CYS A 285 20.80 -4.54 17.07
CA CYS A 285 21.97 -3.67 17.06
C CYS A 285 23.23 -4.52 17.22
N GLN A 286 23.99 -4.75 16.14
CA GLN A 286 25.41 -5.02 16.28
C GLN A 286 26.13 -3.67 16.38
N VAL A 287 26.68 -3.36 17.55
CA VAL A 287 27.68 -2.30 17.67
C VAL A 287 29.00 -2.86 17.10
N LEU A 288 29.35 -2.45 15.89
CA LEU A 288 30.59 -2.82 15.23
C LEU A 288 31.68 -1.81 15.57
N PHE A 289 32.70 -2.25 16.29
CA PHE A 289 33.93 -1.48 16.50
C PHE A 289 34.86 -1.71 15.32
N LEU A 290 34.83 -0.82 14.32
CA LEU A 290 35.81 -0.83 13.24
C LEU A 290 37.00 0.06 13.62
N PRO A 291 38.23 -0.47 13.73
CA PRO A 291 39.41 0.34 13.94
C PRO A 291 39.80 1.00 12.61
N LEU A 292 39.39 2.24 12.38
CA LEU A 292 39.90 3.04 11.26
C LEU A 292 40.45 4.38 11.75
N ARG A 293 41.68 4.67 11.35
CA ARG A 293 42.28 6.01 11.42
C ARG A 293 41.62 6.87 10.35
N CYS A 294 40.52 7.54 10.67
CA CYS A 294 39.95 8.58 9.81
C CYS A 294 40.39 9.96 10.27
N SER A 295 41.19 10.65 9.44
CA SER A 295 41.52 12.06 9.61
C SER A 295 40.24 12.89 9.55
N ALA A 296 40.01 13.69 10.59
CA ALA A 296 38.83 14.52 10.73
C ALA A 296 38.83 15.66 9.69
N THR A 297 37.73 15.76 8.92
CA THR A 297 37.04 17.01 8.53
C THR A 297 35.96 16.65 7.50
N GLU A 298 34.72 16.44 7.95
CA GLU A 298 33.51 16.71 7.16
C GLU A 298 32.28 16.52 8.07
N THR A 299 31.70 17.63 8.50
CA THR A 299 30.39 17.70 9.15
C THR A 299 29.33 17.53 8.06
N ALA A 300 28.84 16.30 7.87
CA ALA A 300 27.67 16.07 7.03
C ALA A 300 26.40 16.54 7.76
N GLN A 301 25.95 17.76 7.48
CA GLN A 301 24.58 18.16 7.78
C GLN A 301 23.63 17.34 6.91
N LEU A 302 22.81 16.50 7.55
CA LEU A 302 21.71 15.78 6.91
C LEU A 302 20.68 16.80 6.38
N LYS A 303 20.71 17.08 5.09
CA LYS A 303 19.51 17.51 4.37
C LYS A 303 18.68 16.27 4.03
N PRO A 304 17.35 16.30 4.16
CA PRO A 304 16.52 15.24 3.62
C PRO A 304 16.78 15.15 2.13
N ARG A 305 17.29 14.00 1.66
CA ARG A 305 17.49 13.78 0.22
C ARG A 305 16.11 13.79 -0.43
N ARG A 306 15.79 14.89 -1.12
CA ARG A 306 14.91 14.84 -2.29
C ARG A 306 15.58 13.93 -3.30
N ASN A 307 14.83 12.96 -3.82
CA ASN A 307 15.23 12.18 -4.99
C ASN A 307 15.48 13.16 -6.15
N THR A 308 16.75 13.40 -6.44
CA THR A 308 17.17 14.02 -7.69
C THR A 308 18.39 13.29 -8.21
N GLY A 309 18.23 12.70 -9.40
CA GLY A 309 19.31 12.63 -10.37
C GLY A 309 20.07 11.30 -10.45
N LEU A 310 19.78 10.60 -11.54
CA LEU A 310 20.70 9.84 -12.40
C LEU A 310 22.20 10.12 -12.23
N CYS A 311 22.96 9.02 -12.28
CA CYS A 311 24.23 8.78 -13.00
C CYS A 311 24.78 7.45 -12.43
N SER A 312 25.38 6.52 -13.16
CA SER A 312 25.72 6.34 -14.58
C SER A 312 26.15 4.87 -14.72
#